data_AF-A0A257NAV8-F1
#
_entry.id   AF-A0A257NAV8-F1
#
_cell.length_a   1.000
_cell.length_b   1.000
_cell.length_c   1.000
_cell.angle_alpha   90.00
_cell.angle_beta   90.00
_cell.angle_gamma   90.00
#
_symmetry.space_group_name_H-M   'P 1'
#
loop_
_entity.id
_entity.type
_entity.pdbx_description
1 polymer ?
#
loop_
_entity_poly.entity_id
_entity_poly.type
_entity_poly.pdbx_seq_one_letter_code
_entity_poly.pdbx_strand_id
1 'polypeptide(L)' 'MMHESLYDYSGDPDLLNTFREMVAVNAYYRAEKRGFEPGHELDDWYEAEREITNIYHYWFQ' A
#
# COMPACT_ATOMS: atom_id res chain seq x y z
N MET A 1 -8.12 -20.24 -2.66
CA MET A 1 -7.67 -19.45 -3.82
C MET A 1 -6.40 -18.75 -3.39
N MET A 2 -5.25 -19.19 -3.89
CA MET A 2 -3.97 -18.55 -3.60
C MET A 2 -3.88 -17.30 -4.47
N HIS A 3 -4.19 -16.14 -3.90
CA HIS A 3 -3.86 -14.87 -4.51
C HIS A 3 -2.38 -14.61 -4.21
N GLU A 4 -1.51 -15.22 -5.02
CA GLU A 4 -0.08 -14.99 -4.94
C GLU A 4 0.16 -13.54 -5.38
N SER A 5 0.44 -12.67 -4.41
CA SER A 5 0.77 -11.26 -4.59
C SER A 5 -0.42 -10.34 -4.94
N LEU A 6 -0.67 -9.34 -4.09
CA LEU A 6 -1.58 -8.20 -4.39
C LEU A 6 -1.25 -7.48 -5.71
N TYR A 7 -0.07 -7.72 -6.29
CA TYR A 7 0.34 -7.20 -7.59
C TYR A 7 -0.26 -7.97 -8.79
N ASP A 8 -0.89 -9.14 -8.59
CA ASP A 8 -1.49 -9.94 -9.67
C ASP A 8 -2.94 -9.53 -10.01
N TYR A 9 -3.45 -8.46 -9.38
CA TYR A 9 -4.78 -7.87 -9.64
C TYR A 9 -4.88 -7.13 -10.99
N SER A 10 -4.18 -7.60 -12.02
CA SER A 10 -4.26 -7.08 -13.38
C SER A 10 -5.64 -7.24 -14.03
N GLY A 11 -6.51 -8.11 -13.47
CA GLY A 11 -7.85 -8.39 -13.96
C GLY A 11 -8.98 -7.52 -13.38
N ASP A 12 -8.74 -6.77 -12.30
CA ASP A 12 -9.76 -5.91 -11.67
C ASP A 12 -9.16 -4.52 -11.38
N PRO A 13 -9.46 -3.52 -12.22
CA PRO A 13 -8.92 -2.17 -12.08
C PRO A 13 -9.43 -1.45 -10.81
N ASP A 14 -10.60 -1.81 -10.28
CA ASP A 14 -11.16 -1.18 -9.09
C ASP A 14 -10.39 -1.61 -7.83
N LEU A 15 -9.97 -2.88 -7.78
CA LEU A 15 -9.15 -3.41 -6.68
C LEU A 15 -7.72 -2.86 -6.71
N LEU A 16 -7.12 -2.72 -7.91
CA LEU A 16 -5.83 -2.07 -8.06
C LEU A 16 -5.89 -0.60 -7.61
N ASN A 17 -6.94 0.12 -7.98
CA ASN A 17 -7.11 1.51 -7.59
C ASN A 17 -7.32 1.64 -6.07
N THR A 18 -8.17 0.79 -5.48
CA THR A 18 -8.41 0.75 -4.03
C THR A 18 -7.12 0.48 -3.25
N PHE A 19 -6.30 -0.47 -3.71
CA PHE A 19 -5.00 -0.74 -3.08
C PHE A 19 -4.08 0.48 -3.12
N ARG A 20 -3.96 1.13 -4.28
CA ARG A 20 -3.13 2.34 -4.45
C ARG A 20 -3.61 3.49 -3.56
N GLU A 21 -4.92 3.66 -3.40
CA GLU A 21 -5.50 4.67 -2.50
C GLU A 21 -5.13 4.39 -1.04
N MET A 22 -5.22 3.13 -0.59
CA MET A 22 -4.82 2.75 0.77
C MET A 22 -3.33 2.98 1.02
N VAL A 23 -2.48 2.65 0.04
CA VAL A 23 -1.04 2.91 0.10
C VAL A 23 -0.76 4.41 0.17
N ALA A 24 -1.39 5.21 -0.69
CA ALA A 24 -1.19 6.65 -0.73
C ALA A 24 -1.61 7.34 0.58
N VAL A 25 -2.76 6.96 1.14
CA VAL A 25 -3.24 7.48 2.43
C VAL A 25 -2.28 7.12 3.56
N ASN A 26 -1.78 5.88 3.58
CA ASN A 26 -0.84 5.44 4.60
C ASN A 26 0.52 6.17 4.49
N ALA A 27 1.07 6.28 3.27
CA ALA A 27 2.28 7.05 2.99
C ALA A 27 2.12 8.53 3.38
N TYR A 28 0.97 9.14 3.10
CA TYR A 28 0.65 10.51 3.52
C TYR A 28 0.74 10.66 5.04
N TYR A 29 0.15 9.75 5.82
CA TYR A 29 0.23 9.84 7.29
C TYR A 29 1.65 9.60 7.83
N ARG A 30 2.47 8.80 7.15
CA ARG A 30 3.90 8.67 7.49
C ARG A 30 4.65 9.98 7.24
N ALA A 31 4.42 10.62 6.10
CA ALA A 31 4.95 11.94 5.80
C ALA A 31 4.50 13.01 6.80
N GLU A 32 3.21 13.04 7.13
CA GLU A 32 2.64 13.98 8.09
C GLU A 32 3.29 13.85 9.48
N LYS A 33 3.52 12.62 9.95
CA LYS A 33 4.18 12.36 11.25
C LYS A 33 5.59 12.92 11.37
N ARG A 34 6.30 13.05 10.24
CA ARG A 34 7.63 13.69 10.19
C ARG A 34 7.60 15.13 9.68
N GLY A 35 6.41 15.75 9.58
CA GLY A 35 6.27 17.13 9.11
C GLY A 35 6.60 17.31 7.61
N PHE A 36 6.37 16.27 6.80
CA PHE A 36 6.64 16.25 5.36
C PHE A 36 8.11 16.56 5.00
N GLU A 37 9.04 16.10 5.82
CA GLU A 37 10.47 16.19 5.49
C GLU A 37 10.76 15.51 4.13
N PRO A 38 11.43 16.22 3.20
CA PRO A 38 11.70 15.71 1.86
C PRO A 38 12.80 14.64 1.87
N GLY A 39 12.84 13.79 0.84
CA GLY A 39 13.82 12.72 0.69
C GLY A 39 13.40 11.37 1.28
N HIS A 40 12.17 11.27 1.77
CA HIS A 40 11.57 10.07 2.37
C HIS A 40 10.29 9.62 1.65
N GLU A 41 9.96 10.25 0.52
CA GLU A 41 8.69 10.02 -0.19
C GLU A 41 8.59 8.58 -0.72
N LEU A 42 9.69 8.06 -1.27
CA LEU A 42 9.75 6.69 -1.78
C LEU A 42 9.76 5.66 -0.65
N ASP A 43 10.48 5.95 0.44
CA ASP A 43 10.54 5.04 1.58
C ASP A 43 9.16 4.88 2.24
N ASP A 44 8.41 5.98 2.40
CA ASP A 44 7.04 5.93 2.89
C ASP A 44 6.13 5.08 2.03
N TRP A 45 6.26 5.25 0.71
CA TRP A 45 5.46 4.51 -0.25
C TRP A 45 5.76 3.02 -0.14
N TYR A 46 7.03 2.62 -0.10
CA TYR A 46 7.42 1.22 0.04
C TYR A 46 7.00 0.62 1.37
N GLU A 47 7.12 1.37 2.46
CA GLU A 47 6.64 0.90 3.75
C GLU A 47 5.11 0.74 3.78
N ALA A 48 4.38 1.70 3.21
CA ALA A 48 2.94 1.62 3.08
C ALA A 48 2.51 0.43 2.21
N GLU A 49 3.14 0.21 1.05
CA GLU A 49 2.89 -0.95 0.19
C GLU A 49 3.08 -2.26 0.94
N ARG A 50 4.18 -2.40 1.68
CA ARG A 50 4.46 -3.60 2.48
C ARG A 50 3.42 -3.81 3.57
N GLU A 51 3.01 -2.76 4.25
CA GLU A 51 2.02 -2.82 5.32
C GLU A 51 0.63 -3.21 4.80
N ILE A 52 0.14 -2.53 3.76
CA ILE A 52 -1.16 -2.87 3.14
C ILE A 52 -1.12 -4.29 2.58
N THR A 53 -0.02 -4.68 1.93
CA THR A 53 0.15 -6.05 1.44
C THR A 53 0.02 -7.08 2.56
N ASN A 54 0.70 -6.84 3.68
CA ASN A 54 0.65 -7.73 4.84
C ASN A 54 -0.76 -7.80 5.46
N ILE A 55 -1.43 -6.66 5.61
CA ILE A 55 -2.81 -6.58 6.11
C ILE A 55 -3.71 -7.48 5.27
N TYR A 56 -3.72 -7.30 3.95
CA TYR A 56 -4.52 -8.13 3.05
C TYR A 56 -4.14 -9.62 3.14
N HIS A 57 -2.86 -9.95 3.22
CA HIS A 57 -2.44 -11.35 3.42
C HIS A 57 -3.07 -11.98 4.68
N TYR A 58 -3.22 -11.22 5.77
CA TYR A 58 -3.85 -11.73 7.00
C TYR A 58 -5.38 -11.88 6.90
N TRP A 59 -6.08 -11.02 6.15
CA TRP A 59 -7.55 -11.07 6.06
C TRP A 59 -8.07 -12.17 5.15
N PHE A 60 -7.23 -12.70 4.25
CA PHE A 60 -7.62 -13.70 3.26
C PHE A 60 -7.04 -15.10 3.53
N GLN A 61 -6.61 -15.38 4.77
CA GLN A 61 -6.11 -16.68 5.22
C GLN A 61 -7.17 -17.54 5.92
#